data_AF-A0A822FTJ6-F1
#
_entry.id   AF-A0A822FTJ6-F1
#
_cell.length_a   1.000
_cell.length_b   1.000
_cell.length_c   1.000
_cell.angle_alpha   90.00
_cell.angle_beta   90.00
_cell.angle_gamma   90.00
#
_symmetry.space_group_name_H-M   'P 1'
#
loop_
_entity.id
_entity.type
_entity.pdbx_description
1 polymer ?
#
loop_
_entity_poly.entity_id
_entity_poly.type
_entity_poly.pdbx_seq_one_letter_code
_entity_poly.pdbx_strand_id
1 'polypeptide(L)'
;MWSASSITTVTNIACLPLSMTPQKTNNCGRKKIILTEFEEDSIRYQFHLLLASKQYPTTAKLLMCLLEEAPDFPIRSERTLLRHMRRLGFKYAVTSKAPIRLDATSFVASRAKYFRSLTDLRNNDVIYYYHDETWSNSGEERRQ
;
A
#
# COMPACT_ATOMS: atom_id res chain seq x y z
N MET A 1 -4.73 -2.67 98.13
CA MET A 1 -3.36 -2.63 97.58
C MET A 1 -3.38 -3.25 96.20
N TRP A 2 -2.54 -2.72 95.32
CA TRP A 2 -2.49 -2.82 93.86
C TRP A 2 -2.68 -4.19 93.20
N SER A 3 -3.25 -4.20 91.99
CA SER A 3 -2.52 -4.50 90.74
C SER A 3 -3.55 -4.65 89.60
N ALA A 4 -3.77 -3.61 88.80
CA ALA A 4 -3.17 -3.41 87.47
C ALA A 4 -3.66 -4.39 86.39
N SER A 5 -4.44 -3.80 85.49
CA SER A 5 -4.94 -4.27 84.21
C SER A 5 -3.98 -5.14 83.40
N SER A 6 -4.53 -6.09 82.66
CA SER A 6 -3.88 -6.64 81.47
C SER A 6 -4.91 -6.75 80.36
N ILE A 7 -4.90 -5.74 79.48
CA ILE A 7 -5.62 -5.75 78.21
C ILE A 7 -4.75 -6.56 77.25
N THR A 8 -5.22 -7.75 76.85
CA THR A 8 -4.57 -8.54 75.80
C THR A 8 -4.97 -7.97 74.46
N THR A 9 -4.12 -7.11 73.89
CA THR A 9 -4.23 -6.63 72.51
C THR A 9 -4.01 -7.83 71.58
N VAL A 10 -5.04 -8.21 70.83
CA VAL A 10 -4.94 -9.18 69.74
C VAL A 10 -3.93 -8.63 68.72
N THR A 11 -2.80 -9.32 68.60
CA THR A 11 -1.76 -9.00 67.63
C THR A 11 -2.34 -9.06 66.22
N ASN A 12 -2.33 -7.90 65.57
CA ASN A 12 -2.61 -7.70 64.17
C ASN A 12 -1.80 -8.72 63.34
N ILE A 13 -2.48 -9.66 62.70
CA ILE A 13 -1.84 -10.61 61.78
C ILE A 13 -1.35 -9.77 60.60
N ALA A 14 -0.04 -9.58 60.53
CA ALA A 14 0.61 -8.99 59.36
C ALA A 14 0.25 -9.85 58.14
N CYS A 15 -0.64 -9.35 57.29
CA CYS A 15 -0.80 -9.86 55.94
C CYS A 15 0.57 -9.77 55.27
N LEU A 16 1.18 -10.93 55.04
CA LEU A 16 2.32 -11.09 54.15
C LEU A 16 2.03 -10.35 52.85
N PRO A 17 3.02 -9.64 52.26
CA PRO A 17 2.79 -8.98 50.99
C PRO A 17 2.35 -10.04 50.00
N LEU A 18 1.15 -9.87 49.42
CA LEU A 18 0.70 -10.63 48.27
C LEU A 18 1.88 -10.69 47.32
N SER A 19 2.42 -11.90 47.09
CA SER A 19 3.46 -12.09 46.09
C SER A 19 2.90 -11.50 44.80
N MET A 20 3.49 -10.42 44.32
CA MET A 20 3.17 -9.88 43.00
C MET A 20 3.56 -10.96 41.99
N THR A 21 2.64 -11.85 41.69
CA THR A 21 2.82 -12.84 40.62
C THR A 21 3.10 -12.03 39.35
N PRO A 22 4.17 -12.32 38.60
CA PRO A 22 4.47 -11.59 37.38
C PRO A 22 3.24 -11.65 36.47
N GLN A 23 2.68 -10.47 36.15
CA GLN A 23 1.55 -10.40 35.23
C GLN A 23 1.99 -11.00 33.89
N LYS A 24 1.19 -11.94 33.38
CA LYS A 24 1.43 -12.55 32.06
C LYS A 24 1.42 -11.45 31.01
N THR A 25 2.59 -11.02 30.55
CA THR A 25 2.67 -10.17 29.38
C THR A 25 2.30 -11.06 28.20
N ASN A 26 1.21 -10.76 27.51
CA ASN A 26 0.76 -11.50 26.33
C ASN A 26 1.66 -11.19 25.11
N ASN A 27 2.98 -11.07 25.31
CA ASN A 27 3.96 -10.86 24.28
C ASN A 27 4.32 -12.19 23.59
N CYS A 28 3.30 -12.89 23.09
CA CYS A 28 3.50 -13.94 22.08
C CYS A 28 3.49 -13.27 20.70
N GLY A 29 4.51 -12.44 20.43
CA GLY A 29 4.65 -11.70 19.18
C GLY A 29 5.84 -12.17 18.37
N ARG A 30 5.68 -12.31 17.04
CA ARG A 30 6.82 -12.38 16.11
C ARG A 30 7.60 -11.07 16.19
N LYS A 31 8.93 -11.15 16.23
CA LYS A 31 9.81 -9.96 16.24
C LYS A 31 9.44 -9.04 15.08
N LYS A 32 9.40 -7.73 15.35
CA LYS A 32 9.15 -6.70 14.32
C LYS A 32 10.34 -6.71 13.35
N ILE A 33 10.05 -6.88 12.07
CA ILE A 33 11.05 -6.72 11.00
C ILE A 33 11.28 -5.23 10.82
N ILE A 34 12.52 -4.81 10.97
CA ILE A 34 12.99 -3.44 10.71
C ILE A 34 13.86 -3.55 9.47
N LEU A 35 13.57 -2.73 8.46
CA LEU A 35 14.35 -2.71 7.25
C LEU A 35 15.50 -1.71 7.38
N THR A 36 16.62 -2.04 6.75
CA THR A 36 17.69 -1.09 6.47
C THR A 36 17.34 -0.22 5.27
N GLU A 37 18.01 0.93 5.13
CA GLU A 37 17.80 1.84 3.99
C GLU A 37 18.01 1.13 2.64
N PHE A 38 19.03 0.27 2.56
CA PHE A 38 19.32 -0.53 1.37
C PHE A 38 18.16 -1.46 0.97
N GLU A 39 17.50 -2.08 1.94
CA GLU A 39 16.35 -2.95 1.68
C GLU A 39 15.13 -2.15 1.24
N GLU A 40 14.96 -0.94 1.78
CA GLU A 40 13.91 -0.01 1.32
C GLU A 40 14.15 0.45 -0.12
N ASP A 41 15.40 0.74 -0.48
CA ASP A 41 15.80 1.06 -1.85
C ASP A 41 15.60 -0.11 -2.81
N SER A 42 15.90 -1.33 -2.37
CA SER A 42 15.64 -2.54 -3.15
C SER A 42 14.16 -2.69 -3.48
N ILE A 43 13.25 -2.41 -2.53
CA ILE A 43 11.79 -2.39 -2.76
C ILE A 43 11.43 -1.35 -3.83
N ARG A 44 11.96 -0.13 -3.73
CA ARG A 44 11.68 0.96 -4.69
C ARG A 44 12.19 0.59 -6.09
N TYR A 45 13.42 0.09 -6.18
CA TYR A 45 14.04 -0.31 -7.43
C TYR A 45 13.22 -1.38 -8.15
N GLN A 46 12.87 -2.46 -7.45
CA GLN A 46 12.10 -3.55 -8.06
C GLN A 46 10.70 -3.10 -8.48
N PHE A 47 10.10 -2.18 -7.73
CA PHE A 47 8.82 -1.57 -8.10
C PHE A 47 8.95 -0.80 -9.43
N HIS A 48 10.00 -0.02 -9.61
CA HIS A 48 10.26 0.71 -10.85
C HIS A 48 10.59 -0.21 -12.02
N LEU A 49 11.31 -1.31 -11.81
CA LEU A 49 11.55 -2.31 -12.84
C LEU A 49 10.24 -2.95 -13.35
N LEU A 50 9.31 -3.26 -12.45
CA LEU A 50 8.00 -3.78 -12.83
C LEU A 50 7.24 -2.76 -13.71
N LEU A 51 7.27 -1.49 -13.35
CA LEU A 51 6.67 -0.43 -14.17
C LEU A 51 7.34 -0.29 -15.53
N ALA A 52 8.67 -0.33 -15.60
CA ALA A 52 9.44 -0.27 -16.84
C ALA A 52 9.09 -1.45 -17.77
N SER A 53 8.85 -2.63 -17.20
CA SER A 53 8.39 -3.82 -17.93
C SER A 53 6.90 -3.79 -18.34
N LYS A 54 6.21 -2.65 -18.14
CA LYS A 54 4.76 -2.48 -18.37
C LYS A 54 3.90 -3.46 -17.57
N GLN A 55 4.42 -4.00 -16.47
CA GLN A 55 3.68 -4.86 -15.57
C GLN A 55 3.16 -4.08 -14.37
N TYR A 56 1.92 -4.35 -13.98
CA TYR A 56 1.35 -3.72 -12.79
C TYR A 56 2.02 -4.27 -11.51
N PRO A 57 2.62 -3.42 -10.66
CA PRO A 57 3.35 -3.84 -9.47
C PRO A 57 2.39 -4.20 -8.33
N THR A 58 1.86 -5.41 -8.37
CA THR A 58 1.13 -6.00 -7.23
C THR A 58 2.10 -6.42 -6.14
N THR A 59 1.66 -6.40 -4.88
CA THR A 59 2.50 -6.78 -3.73
C THR A 59 3.03 -8.22 -3.84
N ALA A 60 2.22 -9.15 -4.36
CA ALA A 60 2.63 -10.53 -4.62
C ALA A 60 3.78 -10.61 -5.65
N LYS A 61 3.62 -9.98 -6.82
CA LYS A 61 4.68 -9.92 -7.84
C LYS A 61 5.95 -9.27 -7.32
N LEU A 62 5.82 -8.16 -6.59
CA LEU A 62 6.97 -7.47 -6.04
C LEU A 62 7.73 -8.36 -5.04
N LEU A 63 7.01 -9.09 -4.18
CA LEU A 63 7.61 -10.04 -3.25
C LEU A 63 8.34 -11.17 -3.99
N MET A 64 7.73 -11.73 -5.04
CA MET A 64 8.36 -12.76 -5.85
C MET A 64 9.66 -12.28 -6.47
N CYS A 65 9.64 -11.12 -7.13
CA CYS A 65 10.84 -10.57 -7.75
C CYS A 65 11.94 -10.20 -6.73
N LEU A 66 11.56 -9.68 -5.55
CA LEU A 66 12.52 -9.38 -4.48
C LEU A 66 13.22 -10.65 -3.99
N LEU A 67 12.49 -11.76 -3.86
CA LEU A 67 13.05 -13.03 -3.38
C LEU A 67 13.83 -13.78 -4.47
N GLU A 68 13.53 -13.53 -5.75
CA GLU A 68 14.27 -14.06 -6.88
C GLU A 68 15.65 -13.39 -7.01
N GLU A 69 15.71 -12.06 -6.86
CA GLU A 69 16.97 -11.30 -6.91
C GLU A 69 17.79 -11.44 -5.61
N ALA A 70 17.11 -11.37 -4.46
CA ALA A 70 17.73 -11.42 -3.14
C ALA A 70 17.05 -12.48 -2.26
N PRO A 71 17.53 -13.74 -2.28
CA PRO A 71 16.91 -14.82 -1.50
C PRO A 71 16.97 -14.55 0.01
N ASP A 72 17.95 -13.78 0.48
CA ASP A 72 18.14 -13.45 1.89
C ASP A 72 17.28 -12.26 2.38
N PHE A 73 16.39 -11.72 1.53
CA PHE A 73 15.54 -10.60 1.90
C PHE A 73 14.68 -10.91 3.14
N PRO A 74 14.59 -10.00 4.13
CA PRO A 74 14.01 -10.30 5.45
C PRO A 74 12.48 -10.48 5.42
N ILE A 75 11.79 -9.95 4.41
CA ILE A 75 10.34 -10.04 4.29
C ILE A 75 9.94 -11.25 3.44
N ARG A 76 9.19 -12.17 4.04
CA ARG A 76 8.63 -13.36 3.35
C ARG A 76 7.11 -13.35 3.20
N SER A 77 6.42 -12.33 3.71
CA SER A 77 4.97 -12.25 3.70
C SER A 77 4.49 -11.00 2.97
N GLU A 78 3.53 -11.16 2.06
CA GLU A 78 2.94 -10.08 1.29
C GLU A 78 2.32 -9.00 2.19
N ARG A 79 1.65 -9.42 3.27
CA ARG A 79 1.01 -8.49 4.22
C ARG A 79 2.04 -7.64 4.95
N THR A 80 3.22 -8.20 5.22
CA THR A 80 4.35 -7.47 5.81
C THR A 80 4.93 -6.49 4.79
N LEU A 81 5.18 -6.92 3.56
CA LEU A 81 5.66 -6.05 2.48
C LEU A 81 4.70 -4.88 2.25
N LEU A 82 3.40 -5.14 2.19
CA LEU A 82 2.36 -4.12 2.06
C LEU A 82 2.44 -3.04 3.15
N ARG A 83 2.72 -3.44 4.40
CA ARG A 83 2.88 -2.49 5.51
C ARG A 83 4.12 -1.61 5.32
N HIS A 84 5.23 -2.18 4.87
CA HIS A 84 6.46 -1.43 4.59
C HIS A 84 6.25 -0.49 3.41
N MET A 85 5.64 -0.94 2.32
CA MET A 85 5.34 -0.08 1.17
C MET A 85 4.46 1.13 1.54
N ARG A 86 3.45 0.96 2.40
CA ARG A 86 2.66 2.09 2.88
C ARG A 86 3.49 3.09 3.69
N ARG A 87 4.46 2.62 4.48
CA ARG A 87 5.39 3.49 5.21
C ARG A 87 6.33 4.26 4.28
N LEU A 88 6.74 3.63 3.18
CA LEU A 88 7.53 4.26 2.12
C LEU A 88 6.73 5.29 1.29
N GLY A 89 5.42 5.45 1.55
CA GLY A 89 4.57 6.41 0.86
C GLY A 89 3.80 5.86 -0.35
N PHE A 90 3.93 4.56 -0.66
CA PHE A 90 3.18 3.96 -1.76
C PHE A 90 1.69 3.86 -1.42
N LYS A 91 0.85 4.30 -2.36
CA LYS A 91 -0.60 4.19 -2.29
C LYS A 91 -1.08 3.14 -3.29
N TYR A 92 -1.88 2.20 -2.80
CA TYR A 92 -2.54 1.22 -3.66
C TYR A 92 -3.89 1.77 -4.09
N ALA A 93 -4.09 1.87 -5.41
CA ALA A 93 -5.38 2.17 -6.01
C ALA A 93 -5.95 0.88 -6.62
N VAL A 94 -7.27 0.73 -6.54
CA VAL A 94 -7.96 -0.32 -7.30
C VAL A 94 -7.92 0.09 -8.77
N THR A 95 -7.18 -0.66 -9.57
CA THR A 95 -7.18 -0.46 -11.02
C THR A 95 -8.22 -1.38 -11.64
N SER A 96 -9.22 -0.78 -12.31
CA SER A 96 -10.09 -1.53 -13.19
C SER A 96 -9.29 -1.89 -14.45
N LYS A 97 -8.99 -3.17 -14.64
CA LYS A 97 -8.55 -3.72 -15.93
C LYS A 97 -9.74 -4.07 -16.80
N ALA A 98 -10.86 -3.35 -16.68
CA ALA A 98 -12.00 -3.60 -17.55
C ALA A 98 -11.54 -3.29 -18.98
N PRO A 99 -11.41 -4.29 -19.87
CA PRO A 99 -11.08 -4.00 -21.24
C PRO A 99 -12.22 -3.14 -21.78
N ILE A 100 -11.89 -1.99 -22.39
CA ILE A 100 -12.87 -1.23 -23.13
C ILE A 100 -13.29 -2.13 -24.30
N ARG A 101 -14.52 -2.65 -24.22
CA ARG A 101 -15.07 -3.51 -25.27
C ARG A 101 -15.45 -2.61 -26.44
N LEU A 102 -14.50 -2.40 -27.34
CA LEU A 102 -14.72 -1.59 -28.55
C LEU A 102 -15.85 -2.17 -29.42
N ASP A 103 -16.08 -3.47 -29.34
CA ASP A 103 -17.17 -4.16 -30.05
C ASP A 103 -18.52 -4.11 -29.31
N ALA A 104 -18.58 -3.48 -28.12
CA ALA A 104 -19.86 -3.32 -27.43
C ALA A 104 -20.79 -2.46 -28.27
N THR A 105 -22.04 -2.92 -28.44
CA THR A 105 -23.06 -2.22 -29.24
C THR A 105 -23.27 -0.78 -28.79
N SER A 106 -23.17 -0.51 -27.48
CA SER A 106 -23.26 0.83 -26.91
C SER A 106 -22.10 1.74 -27.35
N PHE A 107 -20.89 1.22 -27.45
CA PHE A 107 -19.72 1.95 -27.93
C PHE A 107 -19.84 2.25 -29.43
N VAL A 108 -20.22 1.26 -30.23
CA VAL A 108 -20.44 1.41 -31.68
C VAL A 108 -21.55 2.43 -31.97
N ALA A 109 -22.67 2.37 -31.24
CA ALA A 109 -23.76 3.33 -31.37
C ALA A 109 -23.32 4.76 -31.01
N SER A 110 -22.55 4.91 -29.93
CA SER A 110 -22.00 6.22 -29.52
C SER A 110 -21.06 6.79 -30.56
N ARG A 111 -20.17 5.94 -31.13
CA ARG A 111 -19.25 6.32 -32.19
C ARG A 111 -19.99 6.73 -33.47
N ALA A 112 -21.02 5.99 -33.87
CA ALA A 112 -21.85 6.34 -35.02
C ALA A 112 -22.58 7.68 -34.82
N LYS A 113 -23.12 7.92 -33.61
CA LYS A 113 -23.76 9.19 -33.26
C LYS A 113 -22.78 10.37 -33.34
N TYR A 114 -21.58 10.21 -32.80
CA TYR A 114 -20.51 11.21 -32.88
C TYR A 114 -20.15 11.55 -34.32
N PHE A 115 -19.94 10.55 -35.18
CA PHE A 115 -19.61 10.80 -36.58
C PHE A 115 -20.75 11.47 -37.35
N ARG A 116 -22.01 11.12 -37.08
CA ARG A 116 -23.16 11.83 -37.66
C ARG A 116 -23.14 13.31 -37.30
N SER A 117 -22.96 13.64 -36.02
CA SER A 117 -22.85 15.05 -35.61
C SER A 117 -21.67 15.76 -36.26
N LEU A 118 -20.54 15.07 -36.49
CA LEU A 118 -19.39 15.64 -37.17
C LEU A 118 -19.69 15.91 -38.66
N THR A 119 -20.40 15.00 -39.33
CA THR A 119 -20.87 15.19 -40.71
C THR A 119 -21.84 16.36 -40.80
N ASP A 120 -22.79 16.47 -39.88
CA ASP A 120 -23.72 17.60 -39.84
C ASP A 120 -22.99 18.93 -39.67
N LEU A 121 -22.01 19.00 -38.77
CA LEU A 121 -21.18 20.19 -38.57
C LEU A 121 -20.36 20.56 -39.81
N ARG A 122 -19.81 19.57 -40.52
CA ARG A 122 -19.09 19.78 -41.80
C ARG A 122 -20.00 20.32 -42.89
N ASN A 123 -21.23 19.81 -42.98
CA ASN A 123 -22.21 20.27 -43.96
C ASN A 123 -22.66 21.72 -43.70
N ASN A 124 -22.49 22.21 -42.48
CA ASN A 124 -22.78 23.59 -42.09
C ASN A 124 -21.54 24.51 -42.18
N ASP A 125 -20.46 24.07 -42.84
CA ASP A 125 -19.19 24.80 -43.01
C ASP A 125 -18.57 25.30 -41.68
N VAL A 126 -18.82 24.58 -40.58
CA VAL A 126 -18.23 24.90 -39.28
C VAL A 126 -16.78 24.39 -39.23
N ILE A 127 -15.84 25.30 -39.01
CA ILE A 127 -14.42 24.97 -38.78
C ILE A 127 -14.26 24.46 -37.34
N TYR A 128 -13.71 23.26 -37.16
CA TYR A 128 -13.44 22.68 -35.85
C TYR A 128 -11.94 22.35 -35.68
N TYR A 129 -11.45 22.59 -34.47
CA TYR A 129 -10.09 22.27 -34.05
C TYR A 129 -10.14 21.12 -33.06
N TYR A 130 -9.28 20.13 -33.24
CA TYR A 130 -9.08 19.08 -32.25
C TYR A 130 -7.99 19.52 -31.29
N HIS A 131 -8.32 19.60 -30.00
CA HIS A 131 -7.32 19.62 -28.95
C HIS A 131 -6.87 18.18 -28.71
N ASP A 132 -5.89 17.73 -29.49
CA ASP A 132 -5.13 16.53 -29.15
C ASP A 132 -4.02 16.95 -28.17
N GLU A 133 -3.94 16.28 -27.03
CA GLU A 133 -2.84 16.46 -26.09
C GLU A 133 -1.59 15.80 -26.70
N THR A 134 -0.87 16.53 -27.55
CA THR A 134 0.50 16.16 -27.90
C THR A 134 1.36 16.34 -26.67
N TRP A 135 1.62 15.24 -25.97
CA TRP A 135 2.62 15.19 -24.90
C TRP A 135 3.97 15.62 -25.47
N SER A 136 4.39 16.85 -25.19
CA SER A 136 5.78 17.25 -25.34
C SER A 136 6.55 16.60 -24.18
N ASN A 137 7.18 15.45 -24.43
CA ASN A 137 8.20 14.96 -23.50
C ASN A 137 9.34 15.97 -23.51
N SER A 138 9.53 16.69 -22.40
CA SER A 138 10.68 17.55 -22.19
C SER A 138 11.95 16.71 -22.28
N GLY A 139 12.64 16.78 -23.43
CA GLY A 139 13.83 15.98 -23.76
C GLY A 139 13.82 15.20 -25.08
N GLU A 140 12.68 15.05 -25.76
CA GLU A 140 12.60 14.39 -27.09
C GLU A 140 12.53 15.36 -28.28
N GLU A 141 12.62 16.67 -28.01
CA GLU A 141 12.70 17.68 -29.06
C GLU A 141 14.04 17.60 -29.80
N ARG A 142 13.97 17.14 -31.06
CA ARG A 142 15.09 17.13 -31.99
C ARG A 142 15.55 18.58 -32.17
N ARG A 143 16.71 18.93 -31.60
CA ARG A 143 17.34 20.25 -31.78
C ARG A 143 17.52 20.50 -33.28
N GLN A 144 16.85 21.53 -33.79
CA GLN A 144 17.10 22.07 -35.13
C GLN A 144 18.29 23.01 -35.10
#